data_AF-H6N9W3-F1
#
_entry.id   AF-H6N9W3-F1
#
_cell.length_a   1.000
_cell.length_b   1.000
_cell.length_c   1.000
_cell.angle_alpha   90.00
_cell.angle_beta   90.00
_cell.angle_gamma   90.00
#
_symmetry.space_group_name_H-M   'P 1'
#
loop_
_entity.id
_entity.type
_entity.pdbx_description
1 polymer ?
#
loop_
_entity_poly.entity_id
_entity_poly.type
_entity_poly.pdbx_seq_one_letter_code
_entity_poly.pdbx_strand_id
1 'polypeptide(L)'
;MVTLACFLRVKGWKDLDRFHSTVLYMISANVLYFVFTTNYLLWAFVPDVPLYPILNELLYTLIVFPCSVVLFLKGCPEEKGLPVWHYLKWVAFFAVPEALYAYTGHIAYGHGWSWGWSAAFDLMMFPMLWLHSRRPVLAYVLSVGITTLLLLLFRVPLAGLMEFDGATSGGPDWFTLTSPLSAWFYEG
;
A
#
# COMPACT_ATOMS: atom_id res chain seq x y z
N MET A 1 0.16 3.75 14.78
CA MET A 1 0.71 3.35 16.10
C MET A 1 -0.12 2.25 16.78
N VAL A 2 -1.46 2.37 16.86
CA VAL A 2 -2.35 1.36 17.48
C VAL A 2 -2.34 0.01 16.74
N THR A 3 -2.37 0.04 15.40
CA THR A 3 -2.26 -1.15 14.54
C THR A 3 -0.95 -1.92 14.79
N LEU A 4 0.17 -1.22 14.97
CA LEU A 4 1.48 -1.83 15.22
C LEU A 4 1.52 -2.65 16.51
N ALA A 5 1.02 -2.09 17.60
CA ALA A 5 1.00 -2.76 18.90
C ALA A 5 0.14 -4.03 18.84
N CYS A 6 -0.94 -4.01 18.05
CA CYS A 6 -1.76 -5.18 17.78
C CYS A 6 -0.97 -6.25 17.04
N PHE A 7 -0.25 -5.90 15.97
CA PHE A 7 0.52 -6.88 15.17
C PHE A 7 1.72 -7.47 15.90
N LEU A 8 2.45 -6.67 16.68
CA LEU A 8 3.61 -7.14 17.45
C LEU A 8 3.22 -8.14 18.56
N ARG A 9 1.97 -8.10 19.04
CA ARG A 9 1.47 -9.11 19.98
C ARG A 9 1.11 -10.44 19.33
N VAL A 10 0.89 -10.49 18.02
CA VAL A 10 0.49 -11.74 17.36
C VAL A 10 1.71 -12.58 17.04
N LYS A 11 1.74 -13.83 17.52
CA LYS A 11 2.76 -14.84 17.21
C LYS A 11 2.66 -15.34 15.74
N GLY A 12 2.46 -14.45 14.77
CA GLY A 12 2.37 -14.76 13.34
C GLY A 12 3.71 -15.14 12.70
N TRP A 13 4.83 -14.83 13.36
CA TRP A 13 6.19 -15.08 12.88
C TRP A 13 6.49 -16.53 12.51
N LYS A 14 5.81 -17.51 13.13
CA LYS A 14 6.00 -18.94 12.83
C LYS A 14 5.40 -19.36 11.49
N ASP A 15 4.38 -18.65 11.01
CA ASP A 15 3.70 -18.95 9.75
C ASP A 15 4.25 -18.11 8.58
N LEU A 16 5.22 -17.24 8.85
CA LEU A 16 5.80 -16.34 7.85
C LEU A 16 6.54 -17.10 6.76
N ASP A 17 7.21 -18.20 7.11
CA ASP A 17 7.87 -19.09 6.15
C ASP A 17 6.89 -19.65 5.11
N ARG A 18 5.71 -20.08 5.56
CA ARG A 18 4.65 -20.62 4.70
C ARG A 18 4.12 -19.60 3.69
N PHE A 19 3.97 -18.34 4.10
CA PHE A 19 3.37 -17.29 3.27
C PHE A 19 4.39 -16.29 2.72
N HIS A 20 5.68 -16.62 2.82
CA HIS A 20 6.77 -15.72 2.48
C HIS A 20 6.65 -15.13 1.05
N SER A 21 6.30 -15.97 0.07
CA SER A 21 6.11 -15.52 -1.31
C SER A 21 4.99 -14.49 -1.46
N THR A 22 3.89 -14.64 -0.73
CA THR A 22 2.76 -13.70 -0.79
C THR A 22 3.03 -12.43 0.01
N VAL A 23 3.82 -12.54 1.08
CA VAL A 23 4.36 -11.39 1.81
C VAL A 23 5.25 -10.55 0.89
N LEU A 24 6.20 -11.18 0.19
CA LEU A 24 7.05 -10.47 -0.77
C LEU A 24 6.25 -9.85 -1.90
N TYR A 25 5.25 -10.55 -2.43
CA TYR A 25 4.33 -10.01 -3.43
C TYR A 25 3.65 -8.72 -2.95
N MET A 26 3.15 -8.68 -1.71
CA MET A 26 2.55 -7.47 -1.12
C MET A 26 3.57 -6.33 -0.97
N ILE A 27 4.78 -6.63 -0.48
CA ILE A 27 5.87 -5.65 -0.37
C ILE A 27 6.23 -5.08 -1.74
N SER A 28 6.41 -5.93 -2.74
CA SER A 28 6.75 -5.53 -4.10
C SER A 28 5.66 -4.66 -4.72
N ALA A 29 4.39 -5.01 -4.53
CA ALA A 29 3.27 -4.20 -5.01
C ALA A 29 3.27 -2.79 -4.38
N ASN A 30 3.52 -2.69 -3.07
CA ASN A 30 3.60 -1.40 -2.39
C ASN A 30 4.79 -0.56 -2.85
N VAL A 31 5.97 -1.17 -3.00
CA VAL A 31 7.16 -0.46 -3.52
C VAL A 31 6.92 0.00 -4.97
N LEU A 32 6.32 -0.85 -5.81
CA LEU A 32 5.96 -0.50 -7.19
C LEU A 32 4.98 0.66 -7.25
N TYR A 33 4.02 0.75 -6.32
CA TYR A 33 3.15 1.91 -6.21
C TYR A 33 3.96 3.20 -6.09
N PHE A 34 4.90 3.27 -5.12
CA PHE A 34 5.74 4.46 -4.97
C PHE A 34 6.60 4.76 -6.18
N VAL A 35 7.11 3.73 -6.88
CA VAL A 35 7.86 3.91 -8.13
C VAL A 35 6.98 4.53 -9.20
N PHE A 36 5.75 4.04 -9.40
CA PHE A 36 4.86 4.56 -10.43
C PHE A 36 4.28 5.94 -10.09
N THR A 37 4.09 6.24 -8.81
CA THR A 37 3.43 7.47 -8.35
C THR A 37 4.36 8.45 -7.67
N THR A 38 5.68 8.38 -7.92
CA THR A 38 6.69 9.18 -7.20
C THR A 38 6.36 10.68 -7.19
N ASN A 39 5.91 11.23 -8.33
CA ASN A 39 5.52 12.63 -8.48
C ASN A 39 4.00 12.84 -8.59
N TYR A 40 3.21 11.80 -8.30
CA TYR A 40 1.76 11.78 -8.50
C TYR A 40 1.08 10.88 -7.46
N LEU A 41 1.36 11.13 -6.18
CA LEU A 41 0.85 10.30 -5.08
C LEU A 41 -0.69 10.37 -5.04
N LEU A 42 -1.32 9.21 -5.13
CA LEU A 42 -2.78 9.07 -4.98
C LEU A 42 -3.16 9.07 -3.50
N TRP A 43 -2.31 8.46 -2.69
CA TRP A 43 -2.48 8.25 -1.27
C TRP A 43 -1.13 8.36 -0.57
N ALA A 44 -1.08 9.09 0.54
CA ALA A 44 0.11 9.18 1.38
C ALA A 44 -0.24 9.30 2.86
N PHE A 45 0.58 8.67 3.71
CA PHE A 45 0.51 8.85 5.15
C PHE A 45 1.25 10.15 5.54
N VAL A 46 0.54 11.06 6.20
CA VAL A 46 1.11 12.33 6.69
C VAL A 46 1.52 12.12 8.15
N PRO A 47 2.83 12.09 8.47
CA PRO A 47 3.28 11.90 9.83
C PRO A 47 3.10 13.17 10.67
N ASP A 48 2.69 12.99 11.94
CA ASP A 48 2.64 14.10 12.92
C ASP A 48 4.03 14.70 13.21
N VAL A 49 5.08 13.90 12.98
CA VAL A 49 6.48 14.31 13.15
C VAL A 49 7.15 14.39 11.78
N PRO A 50 7.58 15.59 11.32
CA PRO A 50 8.15 15.81 9.99
C PRO A 50 9.39 14.98 9.66
N LEU A 51 10.07 14.44 10.68
CA LEU A 51 11.37 13.79 10.49
C LEU A 51 11.31 12.41 9.83
N TYR A 52 10.14 11.77 9.73
CA TYR A 52 10.08 10.32 9.41
C TYR A 52 8.97 9.82 8.45
N PRO A 53 8.58 10.53 7.36
CA PRO A 53 7.66 9.96 6.37
C PRO A 53 8.14 8.60 5.83
N ILE A 54 9.42 8.50 5.48
CA ILE A 54 10.03 7.29 4.92
C ILE A 54 10.08 6.16 5.95
N LEU A 55 10.44 6.43 7.21
CA LEU A 55 10.48 5.37 8.22
C LEU A 55 9.09 4.83 8.53
N ASN A 56 8.07 5.69 8.57
CA ASN A 56 6.69 5.24 8.73
C ASN A 56 6.29 4.33 7.57
N GLU A 57 6.58 4.73 6.34
CA GLU A 57 6.25 3.92 5.16
C GLU A 57 6.99 2.57 5.17
N LEU A 58 8.29 2.57 5.46
CA LEU A 58 9.09 1.35 5.59
C LEU A 58 8.55 0.43 6.69
N LEU A 59 8.12 1.00 7.81
CA LEU A 59 7.57 0.24 8.93
C LEU A 59 6.20 -0.36 8.58
N TYR A 60 5.36 0.35 7.84
CA TYR A 60 4.12 -0.23 7.30
C TYR A 60 4.41 -1.32 6.27
N THR A 61 5.29 -1.03 5.31
CA THR A 61 5.66 -1.95 4.22
C THR A 61 6.30 -3.23 4.73
N LEU A 62 7.23 -3.15 5.68
CA LEU A 62 8.08 -4.28 6.08
C LEU A 62 7.57 -5.01 7.34
N ILE A 63 6.66 -4.41 8.09
CA ILE A 63 6.13 -5.01 9.32
C ILE A 63 4.62 -5.15 9.24
N VAL A 64 3.88 -4.05 9.04
CA VAL A 64 2.41 -4.08 9.10
C VAL A 64 1.81 -4.92 7.99
N PHE A 65 2.18 -4.68 6.73
CA PHE A 65 1.64 -5.45 5.60
C PHE A 65 2.01 -6.94 5.68
N PRO A 66 3.26 -7.34 5.92
CA PRO A 66 3.63 -8.75 6.11
C PRO A 66 2.82 -9.43 7.21
N CYS A 67 2.70 -8.80 8.37
CA CYS A 67 1.90 -9.34 9.46
C CYS A 67 0.42 -9.45 9.07
N SER A 68 -0.13 -8.47 8.37
CA SER A 68 -1.52 -8.46 7.89
C SER A 68 -1.79 -9.59 6.91
N VAL A 69 -0.90 -9.80 5.94
CA VAL A 69 -0.98 -10.90 4.96
C VAL A 69 -1.01 -12.25 5.67
N VAL A 70 -0.08 -12.49 6.60
CA VAL A 70 0.00 -13.77 7.32
C VAL A 70 -1.26 -14.03 8.14
N LEU A 71 -1.76 -13.03 8.86
CA LEU A 71 -2.97 -13.20 9.69
C LEU A 71 -4.25 -13.35 8.87
N PHE A 72 -4.33 -12.64 7.74
CA PHE A 72 -5.43 -12.81 6.80
C PHE A 72 -5.44 -14.23 6.22
N LEU A 73 -4.31 -14.69 5.67
CA LEU A 73 -4.22 -16.00 5.03
C LEU A 73 -4.39 -17.15 6.01
N LYS A 74 -3.92 -17.01 7.25
CA LYS A 74 -4.11 -18.03 8.30
C LYS A 74 -5.58 -18.28 8.63
N GLY A 75 -6.43 -17.25 8.55
CA GLY A 75 -7.87 -17.40 8.76
C GLY A 75 -8.62 -17.89 7.52
N CYS A 76 -7.95 -18.05 6.37
CA CYS A 76 -8.56 -18.56 5.14
C CYS A 76 -8.37 -20.08 5.07
N PRO A 77 -9.45 -20.88 5.10
CA PRO A 77 -9.36 -22.32 4.99
C PRO A 77 -8.80 -22.74 3.62
N GLU A 78 -7.95 -23.76 3.61
CA GLU A 78 -7.32 -24.19 2.36
C GLU A 78 -8.33 -24.82 1.38
N GLU A 79 -9.36 -25.49 1.88
CA GLU A 79 -10.24 -26.31 1.03
C GLU A 79 -11.57 -25.63 0.67
N LYS A 80 -11.96 -24.56 1.37
CA LYS A 80 -13.35 -24.06 1.38
C LYS A 80 -13.56 -22.67 0.75
N GLY A 81 -12.59 -22.19 -0.02
CA GLY A 81 -12.64 -20.86 -0.63
C GLY A 81 -12.43 -19.71 0.37
N LEU A 82 -12.52 -18.47 -0.11
CA LEU A 82 -12.38 -17.28 0.72
C LEU A 82 -13.66 -17.05 1.55
N PRO A 83 -13.61 -17.08 2.90
CA PRO A 83 -14.80 -16.86 3.71
C PRO A 83 -15.20 -15.38 3.64
N VAL A 84 -16.39 -15.09 3.11
CA VAL A 84 -16.89 -13.72 2.91
C VAL A 84 -16.84 -12.90 4.20
N TRP A 85 -17.25 -13.48 5.34
CA TRP A 85 -17.22 -12.79 6.63
C TRP A 85 -15.80 -12.47 7.12
N HIS A 86 -14.85 -13.38 6.90
CA HIS A 86 -13.45 -13.13 7.24
C HIS A 86 -12.89 -12.00 6.37
N TYR A 87 -13.13 -12.08 5.06
CA TYR A 87 -12.74 -11.05 4.11
C TYR A 87 -13.31 -9.66 4.45
N LEU A 88 -14.63 -9.54 4.65
CA LEU A 88 -15.26 -8.27 4.99
C LEU A 88 -14.76 -7.69 6.31
N LYS A 89 -14.45 -8.55 7.29
CA LYS A 89 -13.83 -8.12 8.55
C LYS A 89 -12.46 -7.50 8.33
N TRP A 90 -11.65 -8.06 7.44
CA TRP A 90 -10.33 -7.52 7.12
C TRP A 90 -10.40 -6.21 6.34
N VAL A 91 -11.32 -6.11 5.39
CA VAL A 91 -11.58 -4.84 4.69
C VAL A 91 -12.00 -3.76 5.67
N ALA A 92 -12.95 -4.06 6.57
CA ALA A 92 -13.35 -3.11 7.61
C ALA A 92 -12.20 -2.73 8.57
N PHE A 93 -11.30 -3.68 8.86
CA PHE A 93 -10.14 -3.43 9.71
C PHE A 93 -9.15 -2.43 9.12
N PHE A 94 -9.06 -2.31 7.79
CA PHE A 94 -8.25 -1.30 7.13
C PHE A 94 -9.02 -0.02 6.84
N ALA A 95 -10.21 -0.14 6.26
CA ALA A 95 -11.03 1.01 5.86
C ALA A 95 -11.49 1.89 7.03
N VAL A 96 -11.81 1.31 8.20
CA VAL A 96 -12.31 2.09 9.36
C VAL A 96 -11.21 2.95 9.99
N PRO A 97 -10.02 2.42 10.35
CA PRO A 97 -8.91 3.26 10.80
C PRO A 97 -8.47 4.26 9.74
N GLU A 98 -8.51 3.89 8.47
CA GLU A 98 -8.20 4.83 7.38
C GLU A 98 -9.16 6.01 7.34
N ALA A 99 -10.46 5.77 7.51
CA ALA A 99 -11.46 6.84 7.58
C ALA A 99 -11.16 7.80 8.75
N LEU A 100 -10.78 7.24 9.91
CA LEU A 100 -10.40 8.02 11.08
C LEU A 100 -9.14 8.85 10.79
N TYR A 101 -8.12 8.24 10.19
CA TYR A 101 -6.86 8.92 9.86
C TYR A 101 -7.02 9.99 8.79
N ALA A 102 -7.91 9.77 7.81
CA ALA A 102 -8.27 10.78 6.83
C ALA A 102 -9.00 11.95 7.49
N TYR A 103 -9.93 11.68 8.42
CA TYR A 103 -10.63 12.72 9.18
C TYR A 103 -9.69 13.53 10.08
N THR A 104 -8.67 12.89 10.68
CA THR A 104 -7.66 13.56 11.50
C THR A 104 -6.53 14.18 10.68
N GLY A 105 -6.58 14.12 9.34
CA GLY A 105 -5.55 14.70 8.46
C GLY A 105 -4.21 13.95 8.44
N HIS A 106 -4.17 12.72 8.95
CA HIS A 106 -2.97 11.86 8.93
C HIS A 106 -2.85 11.04 7.63
N ILE A 107 -3.87 11.11 6.78
CA ILE A 107 -3.86 10.54 5.42
C ILE A 107 -4.29 11.65 4.48
N ALA A 108 -3.50 11.85 3.44
CA ALA A 108 -3.79 12.79 2.38
C ALA A 108 -4.09 12.01 1.09
N TYR A 109 -5.20 12.39 0.44
CA TYR A 109 -5.60 11.87 -0.85
C TYR A 109 -5.33 12.92 -1.93
N GLY A 110 -4.70 12.50 -3.01
CA GLY A 110 -4.38 13.36 -4.14
C GLY A 110 -5.07 12.90 -5.42
N HIS A 111 -5.12 13.78 -6.41
CA HIS A 111 -5.36 13.40 -7.81
C HIS A 111 -6.68 12.64 -8.07
N GLY A 112 -7.74 13.01 -7.35
CA GLY A 112 -9.07 12.39 -7.48
C GLY A 112 -9.21 11.04 -6.76
N TRP A 113 -8.16 10.57 -6.07
CA TRP A 113 -8.29 9.48 -5.12
C TRP A 113 -9.10 9.93 -3.90
N SER A 114 -9.85 9.00 -3.33
CA SER A 114 -10.67 9.27 -2.14
C SER A 114 -10.65 8.04 -1.25
N TRP A 115 -11.14 8.19 -0.02
CA TRP A 115 -11.32 7.06 0.89
C TRP A 115 -12.13 5.91 0.26
N GLY A 116 -13.12 6.21 -0.59
CA GLY A 116 -13.89 5.19 -1.29
C GLY A 116 -13.04 4.37 -2.27
N TRP A 117 -12.06 5.00 -2.92
CA TRP A 117 -11.09 4.31 -3.78
C TRP A 117 -10.11 3.46 -2.98
N SER A 118 -9.69 3.92 -1.80
CA SER A 118 -8.91 3.08 -0.88
C SER A 118 -9.69 1.85 -0.43
N ALA A 119 -10.95 2.02 -0.02
CA ALA A 119 -11.80 0.89 0.36
C ALA A 119 -12.04 -0.08 -0.82
N ALA A 120 -12.21 0.43 -2.04
CA ALA A 120 -12.30 -0.39 -3.25
C ALA A 120 -10.99 -1.14 -3.55
N PHE A 121 -9.85 -0.50 -3.30
CA PHE A 121 -8.54 -1.13 -3.41
C PHE A 121 -8.39 -2.26 -2.37
N ASP A 122 -8.76 -2.06 -1.10
CA ASP A 122 -8.75 -3.11 -0.08
C ASP A 122 -9.66 -4.28 -0.45
N LEU A 123 -10.86 -3.98 -0.96
CA LEU A 123 -11.79 -5.00 -1.46
C LEU A 123 -11.15 -5.86 -2.55
N MET A 124 -10.29 -5.29 -3.41
CA MET A 124 -9.59 -6.01 -4.47
C MET A 124 -8.28 -6.68 -3.97
N MET A 125 -7.56 -6.05 -3.06
CA MET A 125 -6.26 -6.48 -2.55
C MET A 125 -6.35 -7.82 -1.82
N PHE A 126 -7.29 -7.98 -0.89
CA PHE A 126 -7.39 -9.22 -0.09
C PHE A 126 -7.69 -10.47 -0.92
N PRO A 127 -8.64 -10.47 -1.89
CA PRO A 127 -8.83 -11.57 -2.82
C PRO A 127 -7.58 -11.86 -3.65
N MET A 128 -6.83 -10.82 -4.06
CA MET A 128 -5.58 -10.99 -4.79
C MET A 128 -4.49 -11.66 -3.95
N LEU A 129 -4.36 -11.31 -2.67
CA LEU A 129 -3.46 -12.00 -1.74
C LEU A 129 -3.84 -13.48 -1.57
N TRP A 130 -5.13 -13.76 -1.40
CA TRP A 130 -5.62 -15.13 -1.31
C TRP A 130 -5.36 -15.90 -2.63
N LEU A 131 -5.61 -15.28 -3.78
CA LEU A 131 -5.35 -15.88 -5.09
C LEU A 131 -3.86 -16.14 -5.31
N HIS A 132 -2.98 -15.19 -4.97
CA HIS A 132 -1.54 -15.34 -5.09
C HIS A 132 -1.01 -16.52 -4.27
N SER A 133 -1.56 -16.73 -3.06
CA SER A 133 -1.17 -17.87 -2.21
C SER A 133 -1.47 -19.24 -2.83
N ARG A 134 -2.37 -19.31 -3.82
CA ARG A 134 -2.77 -20.56 -4.50
C ARG A 134 -2.26 -20.66 -5.93
N ARG A 135 -2.30 -19.56 -6.66
CA ARG A 135 -2.04 -19.46 -8.10
C ARG A 135 -1.24 -18.19 -8.37
N PRO A 136 0.05 -18.14 -8.01
CA PRO A 136 0.87 -16.93 -8.07
C PRO A 136 0.95 -16.36 -9.49
N VAL A 137 1.09 -17.21 -10.51
CA VAL A 137 1.15 -16.77 -11.92
C VAL A 137 -0.12 -16.03 -12.34
N LEU A 138 -1.28 -16.57 -12.00
CA LEU A 138 -2.56 -15.93 -12.32
C LEU A 138 -2.71 -14.60 -11.57
N ALA A 139 -2.28 -14.57 -10.30
CA ALA A 139 -2.26 -13.33 -9.54
C ALA A 139 -1.39 -12.28 -10.23
N TYR A 140 -0.13 -12.58 -10.60
CA TYR A 140 0.72 -11.61 -11.31
C TYR A 140 0.08 -11.05 -12.58
N VAL A 141 -0.51 -11.89 -13.42
CA VAL A 141 -1.18 -11.44 -14.66
C VAL A 141 -2.32 -10.48 -14.35
N LEU A 142 -3.16 -10.82 -13.37
CA LEU A 142 -4.26 -9.95 -12.94
C LEU A 142 -3.76 -8.67 -12.28
N SER A 143 -2.71 -8.73 -11.46
CA SER A 143 -2.11 -7.57 -10.82
C SER A 143 -1.59 -6.59 -11.85
N VAL A 144 -0.87 -7.07 -12.89
CA VAL A 144 -0.41 -6.20 -13.98
C VAL A 144 -1.60 -5.52 -14.66
N GLY A 145 -2.66 -6.27 -14.98
CA GLY A 145 -3.87 -5.71 -15.59
C GLY A 145 -4.56 -4.65 -14.72
N ILE A 146 -4.72 -4.94 -13.42
CA ILE A 146 -5.33 -4.02 -12.45
C ILE A 146 -4.47 -2.77 -12.27
N THR A 147 -3.16 -2.93 -12.11
CA THR A 147 -2.21 -1.82 -12.00
C THR A 147 -2.26 -0.94 -13.24
N THR A 148 -2.21 -1.51 -14.44
CA THR A 148 -2.34 -0.73 -15.69
C THR A 148 -3.68 0.01 -15.76
N LEU A 149 -4.79 -0.64 -15.40
CA LEU A 149 -6.10 0.00 -15.37
C LEU A 149 -6.13 1.19 -14.41
N LEU A 150 -5.61 1.04 -13.19
CA LEU A 150 -5.56 2.11 -12.19
C LEU A 150 -4.69 3.28 -12.66
N LEU A 151 -3.51 2.99 -13.23
CA LEU A 151 -2.62 4.02 -13.77
C LEU A 151 -3.31 4.84 -14.88
N LEU A 152 -4.07 4.18 -15.77
CA LEU A 152 -4.84 4.85 -16.81
C LEU A 152 -6.04 5.63 -16.25
N LEU A 153 -6.75 5.06 -15.28
CA LEU A 153 -7.93 5.67 -14.67
C LEU A 153 -7.59 6.99 -13.97
N PHE A 154 -6.49 6.99 -13.20
CA PHE A 154 -6.00 8.18 -12.50
C PHE A 154 -5.02 9.02 -13.33
N ARG A 155 -4.80 8.65 -14.60
CA ARG A 155 -3.91 9.36 -15.55
C ARG A 155 -2.53 9.62 -14.97
N VAL A 156 -1.97 8.62 -14.29
CA VAL A 156 -0.66 8.71 -13.65
C VAL A 156 0.41 8.91 -14.73
N PRO A 157 1.21 10.00 -14.68
CA PRO A 157 2.22 10.27 -15.69
C PRO A 157 3.42 9.34 -15.52
N LEU A 158 3.55 8.35 -16.40
CA LEU A 158 4.69 7.44 -16.41
C LEU A 158 5.95 8.04 -17.04
N ALA A 159 5.83 9.19 -17.73
CA ALA A 159 6.93 9.85 -18.44
C ALA A 159 8.09 10.24 -17.51
N GLY A 160 7.81 10.59 -16.24
CA GLY A 160 8.84 10.94 -15.27
C GLY A 160 9.79 9.77 -14.90
N LEU A 161 9.41 8.52 -15.21
CA LEU A 161 10.31 7.36 -15.05
C LEU A 161 11.34 7.26 -16.18
N MET A 162 11.06 7.84 -17.35
CA MET A 162 11.95 7.81 -18.53
C MET A 162 12.92 9.00 -18.57
N GLU A 163 12.63 10.09 -17.86
CA GLU A 163 13.52 11.27 -17.73
C GLU A 163 14.73 11.02 -16.80
N PHE A 164 14.88 9.82 -16.23
CA PHE A 164 16.08 9.43 -15.49
C PHE A 164 17.31 9.14 -16.40
N ASP A 165 17.15 9.27 -17.72
CA ASP A 165 18.23 9.26 -18.71
C ASP A 165 18.60 10.70 -19.10
N GLY A 166 19.46 11.35 -18.31
CA GLY A 166 20.10 12.60 -18.75
C GLY A 166 20.41 13.57 -17.63
N ALA A 167 21.67 13.57 -17.20
CA ALA A 167 22.22 14.67 -16.43
C ALA A 167 22.12 16.00 -17.21
N THR A 168 21.16 16.86 -16.86
CA THR A 168 21.32 18.32 -16.92
C THR A 168 20.35 19.04 -15.99
N SER A 169 20.95 19.78 -15.04
CA SER A 169 20.41 20.92 -14.27
C SER A 169 19.14 20.72 -13.42
N GLY A 170 19.34 20.52 -12.10
CA GLY A 170 18.33 20.74 -11.07
C GLY A 170 17.65 19.48 -10.52
N GLY A 171 18.43 18.45 -10.18
CA GLY A 171 17.87 17.24 -9.58
C GLY A 171 17.10 17.55 -8.29
N PRO A 172 15.96 16.89 -8.02
CA PRO A 172 15.08 17.20 -6.89
C PRO A 172 15.81 17.06 -5.56
N ASP A 173 15.64 18.06 -4.68
CA ASP A 173 16.35 18.24 -3.41
C ASP A 173 15.88 17.26 -2.31
N TRP A 174 16.09 15.97 -2.52
CA TRP A 174 15.70 14.93 -1.56
C TRP A 174 16.56 14.92 -0.28
N PHE A 175 17.70 15.62 -0.28
CA PHE A 175 18.65 15.70 0.85
C PHE A 175 18.51 16.95 1.72
N THR A 176 17.80 17.98 1.29
CA THR A 176 17.49 19.11 2.18
C THR A 176 16.32 18.74 3.07
N LEU A 177 16.49 18.86 4.38
CA LEU A 177 15.52 18.58 5.46
C LEU A 177 14.27 19.49 5.45
N THR A 178 13.84 19.90 4.26
CA THR A 178 12.62 20.66 3.96
C THR A 178 11.90 19.92 2.85
N SER A 179 11.39 18.72 3.13
CA SER A 179 10.74 17.91 2.09
C SER A 179 9.49 18.63 1.57
N PRO A 180 9.30 18.78 0.25
CA PRO A 180 8.14 19.44 -0.35
C PRO A 180 6.86 18.59 -0.29
N LEU A 181 6.84 17.47 0.47
CA LEU A 181 5.64 16.66 0.64
C LEU A 181 4.45 17.45 1.22
N SER A 182 4.70 18.52 1.99
CA SER A 182 3.65 19.45 2.39
C SER A 182 3.22 20.39 1.26
N ALA A 183 4.15 20.93 0.48
CA ALA A 183 3.85 21.90 -0.59
C ALA A 183 2.93 21.30 -1.68
N TRP A 184 3.12 20.03 -2.05
CA TRP A 184 2.29 19.36 -3.07
C TRP A 184 0.84 19.12 -2.67
N PHE A 185 0.53 19.07 -1.37
CA PHE A 185 -0.84 18.88 -0.87
C PHE A 185 -1.57 20.20 -0.56
N TYR A 186 -0.86 21.33 -0.46
CA TYR A 186 -1.44 22.64 -0.11
C TYR A 186 -1.50 23.66 -1.26
N GLU A 187 -0.89 23.39 -2.42
CA GLU A 187 -0.89 24.31 -3.59
C GLU A 187 -1.85 23.90 -4.73
N GLY A 188 -2.91 23.15 -4.42
CA GLY A 188 -3.99 22.80 -5.36
C GLY A 188 -5.30 23.49 -5.05
#